data_AF-A0A4Q6G8H2-F1
#
_entry.id   AF-A0A4Q6G8H2-F1
#
_cell.length_a   1.000
_cell.length_b   1.000
_cell.length_c   1.000
_cell.angle_alpha   90.00
_cell.angle_beta   90.00
_cell.angle_gamma   90.00
#
_symmetry.space_group_name_H-M   'P 1'
#
loop_
_entity.id
_entity.type
_entity.pdbx_description
1 polymer ?
#
loop_
_entity_poly.entity_id
_entity_poly.type
_entity_poly.pdbx_seq_one_letter_code
_entity_poly.pdbx_strand_id
1 'polypeptide(L)' 'RLDANALFYLRSRGLPEALAQQLLTAAFCREPLAFLADPDVISALTGRLDTALASAGVA' A
#
# COMPACT_ATOMS: atom_id res chain seq x y z
N ARG A 1 8.92 -8.34 -6.23
CA ARG A 1 9.53 -7.20 -6.98
C ARG A 1 8.40 -6.24 -7.33
N LEU A 2 8.59 -4.92 -7.18
CA LEU A 2 7.55 -3.94 -7.51
C LEU A 2 7.35 -3.82 -9.03
N ASP A 3 6.13 -3.44 -9.43
CA ASP A 3 5.80 -3.16 -10.83
C ASP A 3 6.61 -1.95 -11.31
N ALA A 4 7.43 -2.17 -12.35
CA ALA A 4 8.33 -1.16 -12.88
C ALA A 4 7.59 -0.04 -13.61
N ASN A 5 6.45 -0.33 -14.25
CA ASN A 5 5.63 0.67 -14.95
C ASN A 5 4.93 1.59 -13.94
N ALA A 6 4.37 1.01 -12.87
CA ALA A 6 3.74 1.78 -11.80
C ALA A 6 4.77 2.68 -11.07
N LEU A 7 5.97 2.14 -10.82
CA LEU A 7 7.07 2.88 -10.21
C LEU A 7 7.53 4.03 -11.11
N PHE A 8 7.70 3.78 -12.41
CA PHE A 8 8.02 4.81 -13.40
C PHE A 8 6.95 5.91 -13.41
N TYR A 9 5.67 5.54 -13.47
CA TYR A 9 4.56 6.49 -13.52
C TYR A 9 4.53 7.42 -12.31
N LEU A 10 4.69 6.88 -11.09
CA LEU A 10 4.74 7.68 -9.86
C LEU A 10 5.96 8.64 -9.85
N ARG A 11 7.12 8.18 -10.31
CA ARG A 11 8.32 9.01 -10.39
C ARG A 11 8.19 10.12 -11.43
N SER A 12 7.59 9.85 -12.58
CA SER A 12 7.31 10.86 -13.60
C SER A 12 6.33 11.93 -13.11
N ARG A 13 5.53 11.63 -12.07
CA ARG A 13 4.67 12.59 -11.36
C ARG A 13 5.41 13.37 -10.26
N GLY A 14 6.72 13.19 -10.11
CA GLY A 14 7.56 13.94 -9.18
C GLY A 14 7.77 13.26 -7.82
N LEU A 15 7.28 12.04 -7.62
CA LEU A 15 7.49 11.35 -6.35
C LEU A 15 8.95 10.85 -6.23
N PRO A 16 9.62 11.07 -5.08
CA PRO A 16 10.89 10.42 -4.78
C PRO A 16 10.76 8.90 -4.85
N GLU A 17 11.83 8.22 -5.24
CA GLU A 17 11.82 6.76 -5.40
C GLU A 17 11.36 6.02 -4.14
N ALA A 18 11.89 6.41 -2.99
CA ALA A 18 11.51 5.81 -1.70
C ALA A 18 10.01 5.95 -1.46
N LEU A 19 9.45 7.14 -1.65
CA LEU A 19 8.02 7.39 -1.48
C LEU A 19 7.16 6.59 -2.48
N ALA A 20 7.59 6.51 -3.75
CA ALA A 20 6.89 5.71 -4.75
C ALA A 20 6.89 4.21 -4.41
N GLN A 21 8.01 3.68 -3.90
CA GLN A 21 8.08 2.29 -3.44
C GLN A 21 7.21 2.04 -2.20
N GLN A 22 7.17 2.99 -1.26
CA GLN A 22 6.30 2.91 -0.08
C GLN A 22 4.83 2.86 -0.50
N LEU A 23 4.38 3.79 -1.34
CA LEU A 23 3.00 3.82 -1.82
C LEU A 23 2.59 2.55 -2.55
N LEU A 24 3.45 2.02 -3.44
CA LEU A 24 3.13 0.78 -4.17
C LEU A 24 3.05 -0.42 -3.25
N THR A 25 3.97 -0.53 -2.28
CA THR A 25 3.96 -1.63 -1.30
C THR A 25 2.71 -1.54 -0.41
N ALA A 26 2.39 -0.34 0.06
CA ALA A 26 1.23 -0.09 0.90
C ALA A 26 -0.10 -0.33 0.17
N ALA A 27 -0.18 0.03 -1.11
CA ALA A 27 -1.34 -0.26 -1.96
C ALA A 27 -1.51 -1.76 -2.20
N PHE A 28 -0.41 -2.45 -2.52
CA PHE A 28 -0.40 -3.91 -2.69
C PHE A 28 -0.88 -4.63 -1.43
N CYS A 29 -0.41 -4.24 -0.25
CA CYS A 29 -0.85 -4.88 1.00
C CYS A 29 -2.34 -4.68 1.30
N ARG A 30 -2.97 -3.61 0.79
CA ARG A 30 -4.41 -3.35 0.99
C ARG A 30 -5.30 -4.07 -0.02
N GLU A 31 -4.76 -4.43 -1.19
CA GLU A 31 -5.51 -5.08 -2.28
C GLU A 31 -6.31 -6.33 -1.82
N PRO A 32 -5.77 -7.26 -1.01
CA PRO A 32 -6.51 -8.44 -0.59
C PRO A 32 -7.77 -8.14 0.22
N LEU A 33 -7.81 -7.00 0.93
CA LEU A 33 -8.95 -6.63 1.78
C LEU A 33 -10.21 -6.32 0.93
N ALA A 34 -10.04 -5.90 -0.32
CA ALA A 34 -11.14 -5.60 -1.23
C ALA A 34 -11.96 -6.84 -1.62
N PHE A 35 -11.44 -8.05 -1.39
CA PHE A 35 -12.12 -9.32 -1.69
C PHE A 35 -12.93 -9.88 -0.52
N LEU A 36 -12.87 -9.25 0.65
CA LEU A 36 -13.64 -9.66 1.82
C LEU A 36 -15.08 -9.16 1.70
N ALA A 37 -16.04 -9.91 2.24
CA ALA A 37 -17.45 -9.57 2.17
C ALA A 37 -17.95 -8.77 3.39
N ASP A 38 -17.32 -8.96 4.55
CA ASP A 38 -17.76 -8.37 5.81
C ASP A 38 -17.09 -7.00 6.05
N PRO A 39 -17.87 -5.90 6.07
CA PRO A 39 -17.33 -4.56 6.25
C PRO A 39 -16.68 -4.34 7.63
N ASP A 40 -17.15 -5.01 8.68
CA ASP A 40 -16.58 -4.89 10.02
C ASP A 40 -15.21 -5.57 10.09
N VAL A 41 -15.08 -6.72 9.42
CA VAL A 41 -13.79 -7.41 9.24
C VAL A 41 -12.82 -6.57 8.41
N ILE A 42 -13.27 -5.98 7.30
CA ILE A 42 -12.44 -5.08 6.47
C ILE A 42 -11.91 -3.91 7.29
N SER A 43 -12.78 -3.27 8.07
CA SER A 43 -12.42 -2.13 8.92
C SER A 43 -11.38 -2.52 9.96
N ALA A 44 -11.61 -3.62 10.68
CA ALA A 44 -10.68 -4.12 11.70
C ALA A 44 -9.32 -4.49 11.12
N LEU A 45 -9.28 -5.16 9.95
CA LEU A 45 -8.03 -5.53 9.28
C LEU A 45 -7.31 -4.32 8.69
N THR A 46 -8.03 -3.33 8.17
CA THR A 46 -7.45 -2.10 7.62
C THR A 46 -6.67 -1.36 8.71
N GLY A 47 -7.26 -1.14 9.89
CA GLY A 47 -6.56 -0.47 10.99
C GLY A 47 -5.31 -1.22 11.49
N ARG A 48 -5.38 -2.56 11.52
CA ARG A 48 -4.22 -3.40 11.88
C ARG A 48 -3.12 -3.31 10.81
N LEU A 49 -3.51 -3.32 9.54
CA LEU A 49 -2.59 -3.21 8.43
C LEU A 49 -1.91 -1.84 8.39
N ASP A 50 -2.65 -0.76 8.61
CA ASP A 50 -2.10 0.60 8.67
C ASP A 50 -1.05 0.72 9.78
N THR A 51 -1.33 0.16 10.96
CA THR A 51 -0.37 0.09 12.07
C THR A 51 0.89 -0.70 11.69
N ALA A 52 0.72 -1.85 11.02
CA ALA A 52 1.83 -2.68 10.59
C ALA A 52 2.72 -1.98 9.56
N LEU A 53 2.11 -1.32 8.56
CA LEU A 53 2.83 -0.59 7.51
C LEU A 53 3.60 0.61 8.09
N ALA A 54 3.03 1.33 9.05
CA ALA A 54 3.72 2.40 9.76
C ALA A 54 4.94 1.87 10.53
N SER A 55 4.79 0.75 11.24
CA SER A 55 5.91 0.11 11.96
C SER A 55 7.02 -0.39 11.03
N ALA A 56 6.68 -0.76 9.80
CA ALA A 56 7.61 -1.22 8.78
C ALA A 56 8.27 -0.07 7.98
N GLY A 57 7.89 1.18 8.22
CA GLY A 57 8.40 2.35 7.48
C GLY A 57 7.87 2.46 6.05
N VAL A 58 6.66 1.95 5.81
CA VAL A 58 6.02 1.88 4.47
C VAL A 58 4.70 2.67 4.42
N ALA A 59 4.32 3.36 5.50
CA ALA A 59 3.19 4.27 5.59
C ALA A 59 3.63 5.66 6.06
#